data_AF-A0A814SQF5-F1
#
_entry.id   AF-A0A814SQF5-F1
#
_cell.length_a   1.000
_cell.length_b   1.000
_cell.length_c   1.000
_cell.angle_alpha   90.00
_cell.angle_beta   90.00
_cell.angle_gamma   90.00
#
_symmetry.space_group_name_H-M   'P 1'
#
loop_
_entity.id
_entity.type
_entity.pdbx_description
1 polymer ?
#
loop_
_entity_poly.entity_id
_entity_poly.type
_entity_poly.pdbx_seq_one_letter_code
_entity_poly.pdbx_strand_id
1 'polypeptide(L)'
;MVEQSPSSEIILDHRNDLSDANSVDSAFSIDSGVVASQDLHEYDSSSSTAEKLFYELQRVKEDLKYKDHEILRANQIRESTDREIEDLTTSLFESAHAMVDQAKQAQANAEQKLKVSNQTIDALVLENVQLKKSISELKQILSSCRTSMDMSPNHNHIDEVLLREFTSWDENPSIERDASLFIYRVYNEDILPCLSFPNTELSSKVLEAIENNCVTMEVCHSTGNLKMCSLMGEVCQCDFRIRLSEDGLWYFISRLARNRIASVCDFFTFVRHVQSGLVKSSTEVRFDRILERRKQMAFARLGL
;
A
#
# COMPACT_ATOMS: atom_id res chain seq x y z
N MET A 1 -8.58 -23.87 24.77
CA MET A 1 -7.67 -24.76 24.01
C MET A 1 -6.44 -23.94 23.71
N VAL A 2 -5.30 -24.46 24.15
CA VAL A 2 -3.98 -23.84 24.11
C VAL A 2 -3.39 -24.09 22.72
N GLU A 3 -2.98 -23.04 22.02
CA GLU A 3 -2.06 -23.18 20.88
C GLU A 3 -0.75 -22.47 21.22
N GLN A 4 0.29 -23.29 21.38
CA GLN A 4 1.68 -22.89 21.53
C GLN A 4 2.25 -22.55 20.15
N SER A 5 2.99 -21.45 20.05
CA SER A 5 3.89 -21.17 18.93
C SER A 5 5.34 -21.46 19.36
N PRO A 6 6.21 -21.97 18.46
CA PRO A 6 7.51 -22.52 18.82
C PRO A 6 8.64 -21.47 18.83
N SER A 7 9.64 -21.79 19.63
CA SER A 7 10.91 -21.10 19.85
C SER A 7 11.73 -20.93 18.55
N SER A 8 12.38 -19.78 18.41
CA SER A 8 13.41 -19.53 17.39
C SER A 8 14.75 -19.27 18.10
N GLU A 9 15.60 -20.30 18.16
CA GLU A 9 17.02 -20.15 18.47
C GLU A 9 17.72 -19.59 17.23
N ILE A 10 18.40 -18.45 17.40
CA ILE A 10 19.29 -17.90 16.38
C ILE A 10 20.70 -18.35 16.74
N ILE A 11 21.22 -19.25 15.90
CA ILE A 11 22.62 -19.65 15.81
C ILE A 11 23.39 -18.46 15.22
N LEU A 12 24.41 -17.97 15.94
CA LEU A 12 25.48 -17.16 15.37
C LEU A 12 26.81 -17.80 15.72
N ASP A 13 27.31 -18.57 14.76
CA ASP A 13 28.70 -18.99 14.68
C ASP A 13 29.43 -17.96 13.80
N HIS A 14 30.43 -17.25 14.35
CA HIS A 14 31.57 -16.79 13.58
C HIS A 14 32.81 -16.66 14.46
N ARG A 15 33.81 -17.47 14.10
CA ARG A 15 35.20 -17.47 14.56
C ARG A 15 35.91 -16.15 14.27
N ASN A 16 36.84 -15.78 15.15
CA ASN A 16 38.23 -15.39 14.84
C ASN A 16 38.97 -15.31 16.19
N ASP A 17 39.86 -16.25 16.48
CA ASP A 17 41.30 -16.22 16.18
C ASP A 17 42.06 -15.22 17.06
N LEU A 18 42.76 -15.76 18.05
CA LEU A 18 44.05 -15.30 18.59
C LEU A 18 44.59 -16.38 19.53
N SER A 19 45.27 -17.36 18.94
CA SER A 19 46.39 -18.06 19.56
C SER A 19 47.70 -17.44 19.04
N ASP A 20 48.78 -17.71 19.78
CA ASP A 20 50.20 -17.40 19.51
C ASP A 20 50.65 -16.08 20.14
N ALA A 21 51.74 -15.97 20.92
CA ALA A 21 52.84 -16.87 21.27
C ALA A 21 53.47 -16.27 22.58
N ASN A 22 54.24 -16.93 23.44
CA ASN A 22 55.41 -17.76 23.19
C ASN A 22 55.80 -18.48 24.49
N SER A 23 56.00 -19.78 24.39
CA SER A 23 56.81 -20.59 25.28
C SER A 23 57.95 -21.13 24.44
N VAL A 24 59.21 -20.77 24.70
CA VAL A 24 60.37 -21.61 24.37
C VAL A 24 61.57 -21.31 25.28
N ASP A 25 61.97 -22.35 26.02
CA ASP A 25 63.28 -22.83 26.48
C ASP A 25 64.51 -21.92 26.61
N SER A 26 65.26 -22.15 27.70
CA SER A 26 66.62 -22.71 27.56
C SER A 26 67.08 -23.39 28.86
N ALA A 27 67.31 -24.70 28.78
CA ALA A 27 67.99 -25.52 29.77
C ALA A 27 69.50 -25.24 29.79
N PHE A 28 70.16 -25.44 30.95
CA PHE A 28 71.55 -25.87 30.98
C PHE A 28 71.83 -26.78 32.18
N SER A 29 72.14 -28.04 31.87
CA SER A 29 72.67 -29.07 32.75
C SER A 29 74.19 -28.91 32.91
N ILE A 30 74.72 -29.13 34.13
CA ILE A 30 76.10 -29.59 34.40
C ILE A 30 76.00 -30.48 35.66
N ASP A 31 75.95 -31.80 35.49
CA ASP A 31 77.06 -32.76 35.45
C ASP A 31 77.46 -33.28 36.85
N SER A 32 77.12 -34.54 37.11
CA SER A 32 77.61 -35.37 38.21
C SER A 32 78.50 -36.43 37.60
N GLY A 33 79.81 -36.23 37.70
CA GLY A 33 80.86 -37.14 37.24
C GLY A 33 81.89 -37.40 38.34
N VAL A 34 82.00 -38.67 38.70
CA VAL A 34 82.86 -39.31 39.73
C VAL A 34 84.36 -39.23 39.37
N VAL A 35 85.28 -39.11 40.35
CA VAL A 35 86.42 -40.02 40.66
C VAL A 35 87.20 -39.48 41.90
N ALA A 36 87.68 -40.44 42.68
CA ALA A 36 88.28 -40.36 44.01
C ALA A 36 89.69 -39.73 44.14
N SER A 37 89.99 -39.48 45.42
CA SER A 37 91.28 -39.65 46.11
C SER A 37 92.18 -38.42 46.33
N GLN A 38 92.28 -38.12 47.63
CA GLN A 38 93.48 -37.77 48.38
C GLN A 38 93.99 -36.33 48.37
N ASP A 39 93.66 -35.71 49.51
CA ASP A 39 94.58 -35.04 50.44
C ASP A 39 95.15 -33.65 50.08
N LEU A 40 95.00 -32.78 51.08
CA LEU A 40 95.78 -31.58 51.40
C LEU A 40 95.39 -30.28 50.66
N HIS A 41 94.34 -29.61 51.14
CA HIS A 41 94.47 -28.31 51.81
C HIS A 41 93.07 -27.79 52.21
N GLU A 42 92.59 -28.32 53.33
CA GLU A 42 91.37 -27.93 54.00
C GLU A 42 91.62 -26.65 54.82
N TYR A 43 91.52 -25.47 54.17
CA TYR A 43 91.33 -24.22 54.92
C TYR A 43 90.74 -23.01 54.13
N ASP A 44 90.37 -23.11 52.84
CA ASP A 44 89.93 -21.92 52.07
C ASP A 44 88.58 -22.06 51.29
N SER A 45 87.99 -23.25 51.19
CA SER A 45 86.76 -23.47 50.38
C SER A 45 85.45 -23.01 51.04
N SER A 46 85.39 -22.98 52.38
CA SER A 46 84.18 -22.59 53.12
C SER A 46 83.92 -21.08 53.07
N SER A 47 84.97 -20.26 52.96
CA SER A 47 84.88 -18.80 52.84
C SER A 47 84.30 -18.39 51.49
N SER A 48 84.78 -18.99 50.38
CA SER A 48 84.32 -18.69 49.02
C SER A 48 82.87 -19.14 48.76
N THR A 49 82.43 -20.25 49.34
CA THR A 49 81.05 -20.75 49.19
C THR A 49 80.06 -19.90 49.98
N ALA A 50 80.44 -19.48 51.20
CA ALA A 50 79.65 -18.56 52.01
C ALA A 50 79.49 -17.20 51.31
N GLU A 51 80.56 -16.65 50.73
CA GLU A 51 80.51 -15.40 49.98
C GLU A 51 79.59 -15.45 48.76
N LYS A 52 79.60 -16.55 47.99
CA LYS A 52 78.67 -16.76 46.86
C LYS A 52 77.22 -16.82 47.32
N LEU A 53 76.94 -17.55 48.40
CA LEU A 53 75.61 -17.60 49.02
C LEU A 53 75.16 -16.23 49.53
N PHE A 54 76.05 -15.42 50.11
CA PHE A 54 75.73 -14.05 50.52
C PHE A 54 75.39 -13.16 49.31
N TYR A 55 76.15 -13.27 48.22
CA TYR A 55 75.88 -12.53 46.99
C TYR A 55 74.54 -12.95 46.35
N GLU A 56 74.25 -14.24 46.28
CA GLU A 56 72.97 -14.75 45.78
C GLU A 56 71.79 -14.34 46.65
N LEU A 57 71.93 -14.41 47.98
CA LEU A 57 70.90 -13.99 48.92
C LEU A 57 70.60 -12.50 48.81
N GLN A 58 71.64 -11.68 48.61
CA GLN A 58 71.50 -10.24 48.35
C GLN A 58 70.79 -9.98 47.01
N ARG A 59 71.17 -10.71 45.94
CA ARG A 59 70.51 -10.60 44.62
C ARG A 59 69.03 -10.97 44.69
N VAL A 60 68.71 -12.11 45.30
CA VAL A 60 67.33 -12.57 45.48
C VAL A 60 66.53 -11.55 46.31
N LYS A 61 67.13 -10.97 47.35
CA LYS A 61 66.48 -9.94 48.16
C LYS A 61 66.15 -8.66 47.36
N GLU A 62 67.04 -8.24 46.48
CA GLU A 62 66.81 -7.10 45.59
C GLU A 62 65.74 -7.40 44.54
N ASP A 63 65.77 -8.59 43.94
CA ASP A 63 64.74 -9.07 43.00
C ASP A 63 63.36 -9.18 43.68
N LEU A 64 63.29 -9.70 44.91
CA LEU A 64 62.06 -9.84 45.67
C LEU A 64 61.47 -8.45 45.97
N LYS A 65 62.32 -7.49 46.37
CA LYS A 65 61.92 -6.10 46.56
C LYS A 65 61.39 -5.46 45.27
N TYR A 66 62.04 -5.71 44.15
CA TYR A 66 61.57 -5.24 42.84
C TYR A 66 60.20 -5.84 42.50
N LYS A 67 60.03 -7.15 42.69
CA LYS A 67 58.75 -7.84 42.47
C LYS A 67 57.65 -7.36 43.41
N ASP A 68 57.94 -7.05 44.67
CA ASP A 68 56.96 -6.45 45.60
C ASP A 68 56.45 -5.11 45.08
N HIS A 69 57.34 -4.25 44.56
CA HIS A 69 56.95 -2.99 43.93
C HIS A 69 56.08 -3.21 42.69
N GLU A 70 56.38 -4.24 41.89
CA GLU A 70 55.62 -4.56 40.69
C GLU A 70 54.23 -5.14 41.02
N ILE A 71 54.13 -5.98 42.06
CA ILE A 71 52.86 -6.48 42.61
C ILE A 71 52.00 -5.33 43.13
N LEU A 72 52.59 -4.37 43.86
CA LEU A 72 51.88 -3.18 44.33
C LEU A 72 51.31 -2.36 43.16
N ARG A 73 52.11 -2.15 42.11
CA ARG A 73 51.66 -1.46 40.90
C ARG A 73 50.54 -2.21 40.19
N ALA A 74 50.67 -3.53 40.04
CA ALA A 74 49.65 -4.36 39.40
C ALA A 74 48.33 -4.36 40.18
N ASN A 75 48.38 -4.43 41.52
CA ASN A 75 47.19 -4.32 42.37
C ASN A 75 46.51 -2.96 42.21
N GLN A 76 47.28 -1.87 42.15
CA GLN A 76 46.72 -0.53 41.96
C GLN A 76 46.03 -0.38 40.61
N ILE A 77 46.61 -0.94 39.54
CA ILE A 77 45.97 -0.97 38.22
C ILE A 77 44.69 -1.78 38.27
N ARG A 78 44.73 -2.99 38.87
CA ARG A 78 43.55 -3.85 39.01
C ARG A 78 42.41 -3.15 39.74
N GLU A 79 42.70 -2.52 40.88
CA GLU A 79 41.69 -1.77 41.64
C GLU A 79 41.15 -0.55 40.89
N SER A 80 41.95 0.07 40.02
CA SER A 80 41.48 1.14 39.13
C SER A 80 40.53 0.58 38.08
N THR A 81 40.93 -0.49 37.39
CA THR A 81 40.11 -1.11 36.35
C THR A 81 38.83 -1.71 36.91
N ASP A 82 38.86 -2.32 38.10
CA ASP A 82 37.68 -2.90 38.74
C ASP A 82 36.63 -1.81 39.03
N ARG A 83 37.07 -0.63 39.48
CA ARG A 83 36.19 0.53 39.69
C ARG A 83 35.59 1.04 38.39
N GLU A 84 36.40 1.20 37.34
CA GLU A 84 35.92 1.63 36.03
C GLU A 84 34.91 0.65 35.43
N ILE A 85 35.12 -0.65 35.63
CA ILE A 85 34.19 -1.70 35.21
C ILE A 85 32.89 -1.62 36.01
N GLU A 86 32.95 -1.41 37.33
CA GLU A 86 31.75 -1.28 38.17
C GLU A 86 30.93 -0.04 37.79
N ASP A 87 31.58 1.11 37.57
CA ASP A 87 30.94 2.35 37.13
C ASP A 87 30.28 2.18 35.76
N LEU A 88 30.98 1.59 34.79
CA LEU A 88 30.44 1.34 33.45
C LEU A 88 29.27 0.35 33.50
N THR A 89 29.40 -0.71 34.29
CA THR A 89 28.35 -1.73 34.46
C THR A 89 27.09 -1.09 35.05
N THR A 90 27.26 -0.24 36.06
CA THR A 90 26.14 0.48 36.70
C THR A 90 25.45 1.41 35.70
N SER A 91 26.22 2.20 34.95
CA SER A 91 25.67 3.09 33.90
C SER A 91 24.96 2.33 32.78
N LEU A 92 25.48 1.17 32.37
CA LEU A 92 24.85 0.32 31.36
C LEU A 92 23.50 -0.23 31.83
N PHE A 93 23.41 -0.70 33.08
CA PHE A 93 22.15 -1.18 33.65
C PHE A 93 21.11 -0.07 33.77
N GLU A 94 21.50 1.12 34.24
CA GLU A 94 20.61 2.27 34.31
C GLU A 94 20.09 2.65 32.92
N SER A 95 20.98 2.69 31.91
CA SER A 95 20.59 2.98 30.53
C SER A 95 19.64 1.92 29.96
N ALA A 96 19.89 0.63 30.23
CA ALA A 96 19.04 -0.45 29.76
C ALA A 96 17.64 -0.36 30.40
N HIS A 97 17.55 -0.08 31.70
CA HIS A 97 16.28 0.13 32.38
C HIS A 97 15.51 1.32 31.82
N ALA A 98 16.18 2.45 31.60
CA ALA A 98 15.56 3.64 31.00
C ALA A 98 14.98 3.35 29.60
N MET A 99 15.71 2.60 28.76
CA MET A 99 15.23 2.20 27.44
C MET A 99 14.00 1.28 27.52
N VAL A 100 13.99 0.33 28.45
CA VAL A 100 12.85 -0.58 28.65
C VAL A 100 11.63 0.20 29.13
N ASP A 101 11.80 1.13 30.06
CA ASP A 101 10.69 1.94 30.57
C ASP A 101 10.15 2.89 29.50
N GLN A 102 11.03 3.49 28.69
CA GLN A 102 10.61 4.28 27.52
C GLN A 102 9.81 3.44 26.52
N ALA A 103 10.25 2.21 26.23
CA ALA A 103 9.55 1.31 25.34
C ALA A 103 8.17 0.91 25.90
N LYS A 104 8.08 0.59 27.19
CA LYS A 104 6.80 0.30 27.87
C LYS A 104 5.86 1.49 27.84
N GLN A 105 6.36 2.70 28.11
CA GLN A 105 5.54 3.92 28.06
C GLN A 105 5.05 4.22 26.64
N ALA A 106 5.91 4.04 25.63
CA ALA A 106 5.54 4.21 24.24
C ALA A 106 4.48 3.19 23.81
N GLN A 107 4.63 1.93 24.23
CA GLN A 107 3.66 0.87 23.99
C GLN A 107 2.31 1.19 24.64
N ALA A 108 2.28 1.58 25.91
CA ALA A 108 1.05 1.95 26.61
C ALA A 108 0.32 3.12 25.92
N ASN A 109 1.07 4.14 25.47
CA ASN A 109 0.52 5.27 24.73
C ASN A 109 -0.06 4.84 23.37
N ALA A 110 0.61 3.92 22.67
CA ALA A 110 0.13 3.38 21.39
C ALA A 110 -1.14 2.53 21.57
N GLU A 111 -1.17 1.67 22.58
CA GLU A 111 -2.34 0.84 22.92
C GLU A 111 -3.55 1.71 23.31
N GLN A 112 -3.33 2.79 24.06
CA GLN A 112 -4.39 3.75 24.39
C GLN A 112 -4.94 4.45 23.13
N LYS A 113 -4.07 4.90 22.23
CA LYS A 113 -4.47 5.52 20.95
C LYS A 113 -5.25 4.54 20.08
N LEU A 114 -4.80 3.29 20.01
CA LEU A 114 -5.49 2.22 19.29
C LEU A 114 -6.90 2.01 19.84
N LYS A 115 -7.04 1.96 21.17
CA LYS A 115 -8.34 1.81 21.84
C LYS A 115 -9.30 2.94 21.50
N VAL A 116 -8.85 4.19 21.57
CA VAL A 116 -9.67 5.37 21.22
C VAL A 116 -10.05 5.37 19.74
N SER A 117 -9.12 5.03 18.85
CA SER A 117 -9.39 4.92 17.42
C SER A 117 -10.43 3.83 17.12
N ASN A 118 -10.32 2.66 17.77
CA ASN A 118 -11.28 1.57 17.60
C ASN A 118 -12.68 1.98 18.07
N GLN A 119 -12.79 2.64 19.23
CA GLN A 119 -14.08 3.18 19.71
C GLN A 119 -14.69 4.18 18.72
N THR A 120 -13.87 5.00 18.07
CA THR A 120 -14.32 5.95 17.03
C THR A 120 -14.82 5.22 15.79
N ILE A 121 -14.10 4.18 15.34
CA ILE A 121 -14.52 3.34 14.21
C ILE A 121 -15.87 2.68 14.52
N ASP A 122 -16.04 2.12 15.71
CA ASP A 122 -17.30 1.47 16.11
C ASP A 122 -18.49 2.46 16.05
N ALA A 123 -18.30 3.70 16.52
CA ALA A 123 -19.31 4.75 16.43
C ALA A 123 -19.65 5.10 14.97
N LEU A 124 -18.64 5.27 14.11
CA LEU A 124 -18.84 5.55 12.68
C LEU A 124 -19.50 4.38 11.94
N VAL A 125 -19.18 3.13 12.32
CA VAL A 125 -19.83 1.93 11.77
C VAL A 125 -21.32 1.92 12.14
N LEU A 126 -21.64 2.25 13.39
CA LEU A 126 -23.03 2.36 13.84
C LEU A 126 -23.80 3.45 13.06
N GLU A 127 -23.20 4.62 12.87
CA GLU A 127 -23.79 5.70 12.07
C GLU A 127 -24.01 5.27 10.61
N ASN A 128 -23.04 4.57 10.00
CA ASN A 128 -23.18 4.04 8.65
C ASN A 128 -24.34 3.04 8.53
N VAL A 129 -24.53 2.18 9.54
CA VAL A 129 -25.67 1.25 9.58
C VAL A 129 -26.98 2.03 9.66
N GLN A 130 -27.05 3.07 10.49
CA GLN A 130 -28.24 3.91 10.61
C GLN A 130 -28.54 4.66 9.30
N LEU A 131 -27.54 5.28 8.66
CA LEU A 131 -27.70 5.95 7.38
C LEU A 131 -28.16 5.00 6.28
N LYS A 132 -27.61 3.78 6.21
CA LYS A 132 -28.07 2.74 5.26
C LYS A 132 -29.54 2.38 5.47
N LYS A 133 -29.99 2.32 6.73
CA LYS A 133 -31.40 2.08 7.06
C LYS A 133 -32.27 3.23 6.56
N SER A 134 -31.93 4.47 6.88
CA SER A 134 -32.67 5.65 6.41
C SER A 134 -32.70 5.75 4.87
N ILE A 135 -31.61 5.43 4.18
CA ILE A 135 -31.60 5.35 2.70
C ILE A 135 -32.58 4.29 2.19
N SER A 136 -32.66 3.13 2.85
CA SER A 136 -33.58 2.07 2.47
C SER A 136 -35.04 2.47 2.68
N GLU A 137 -35.33 3.15 3.80
CA GLU A 137 -36.65 3.74 4.09
C GLU A 137 -37.02 4.81 3.05
N LEU A 138 -36.09 5.73 2.72
CA LEU A 138 -36.30 6.74 1.69
C LEU A 138 -36.50 6.12 0.30
N LYS A 139 -35.80 5.02 -0.03
CA LYS A 139 -36.04 4.27 -1.27
C LYS A 139 -37.45 3.68 -1.30
N GLN A 140 -37.93 3.15 -0.16
CA GLN A 140 -39.28 2.62 -0.05
C GLN A 140 -40.32 3.75 -0.18
N ILE A 141 -40.11 4.89 0.46
CA ILE A 141 -40.96 6.08 0.30
C ILE A 141 -40.94 6.58 -1.15
N LEU A 142 -39.79 6.63 -1.80
CA LEU A 142 -39.70 7.03 -3.20
C LEU A 142 -40.46 6.06 -4.10
N SER A 143 -40.43 4.76 -3.79
CA SER A 143 -41.22 3.76 -4.52
C SER A 143 -42.72 3.93 -4.32
N SER A 144 -43.19 4.31 -3.12
CA SER A 144 -44.60 4.58 -2.85
C SER A 144 -45.08 5.96 -3.31
N CYS A 145 -44.20 6.96 -3.33
CA CYS A 145 -44.47 8.27 -3.91
C CYS A 145 -44.47 8.23 -5.44
N ARG A 146 -43.75 7.30 -6.08
CA ARG A 146 -43.92 7.00 -7.51
C ARG A 146 -45.36 6.59 -7.84
N THR A 147 -46.04 5.93 -6.89
CA THR A 147 -47.45 5.55 -6.99
C THR A 147 -48.42 6.69 -6.68
N SER A 148 -47.95 7.84 -6.17
CA SER A 148 -48.78 9.00 -5.79
C SER A 148 -48.74 10.14 -6.82
N MET A 149 -47.93 10.02 -7.88
CA MET A 149 -48.12 10.77 -9.13
C MET A 149 -48.86 9.93 -10.18
N ASP A 150 -49.56 8.89 -9.75
CA ASP A 150 -50.43 8.08 -10.59
C ASP A 150 -51.82 8.70 -10.61
N MET A 151 -52.11 9.45 -11.66
CA MET A 151 -53.49 9.72 -12.05
C MET A 151 -54.10 8.37 -12.46
N SER A 152 -54.91 7.78 -11.58
CA SER A 152 -55.62 6.49 -11.77
C SER A 152 -54.69 5.27 -11.79
N PRO A 153 -55.16 4.04 -11.50
CA PRO A 153 -54.31 2.84 -11.55
C PRO A 153 -53.80 2.66 -12.98
N ASN A 154 -52.60 3.14 -13.27
CA ASN A 154 -51.97 2.84 -14.55
C ASN A 154 -51.66 1.35 -14.52
N HIS A 155 -52.44 0.59 -15.29
CA HIS A 155 -51.78 -0.39 -16.15
C HIS A 155 -50.57 0.33 -16.74
N ASN A 156 -49.36 -0.15 -16.46
CA ASN A 156 -48.20 0.16 -17.29
C ASN A 156 -48.61 -0.29 -18.71
N HIS A 157 -49.28 0.59 -19.44
CA HIS A 157 -49.64 0.38 -20.83
C HIS A 157 -48.32 0.51 -21.57
N ILE A 158 -47.58 -0.59 -21.57
CA ILE A 158 -46.45 -0.78 -22.45
C ILE A 158 -47.01 -0.62 -23.85
N ASP A 159 -46.41 0.26 -24.63
CA ASP A 159 -46.74 0.38 -26.04
C ASP A 159 -46.49 -0.98 -26.70
N GLU A 160 -47.57 -1.69 -27.01
CA GLU A 160 -47.53 -3.03 -27.60
C GLU A 160 -46.85 -3.03 -28.97
N VAL A 161 -46.88 -1.90 -29.69
CA VAL A 161 -46.17 -1.74 -30.96
C VAL A 161 -44.68 -1.73 -30.70
N LEU A 162 -44.23 -0.91 -29.73
CA LEU A 162 -42.83 -0.83 -29.36
C LEU A 162 -42.29 -2.15 -28.80
N LEU A 163 -43.08 -2.84 -27.96
CA LEU A 163 -42.72 -4.14 -27.41
C LEU A 163 -42.59 -5.21 -28.50
N ARG A 164 -43.51 -5.21 -29.48
CA ARG A 164 -43.46 -6.13 -30.62
C ARG A 164 -42.26 -5.87 -31.51
N GLU A 165 -42.00 -4.61 -31.86
CA GLU A 165 -40.82 -4.19 -32.61
C GLU A 165 -39.52 -4.61 -31.90
N PHE A 166 -39.44 -4.37 -30.59
CA PHE A 166 -38.29 -4.78 -29.79
C PHE A 166 -38.12 -6.29 -29.74
N THR A 167 -39.19 -7.06 -29.49
CA THR A 167 -39.12 -8.52 -29.39
C THR A 167 -38.63 -9.13 -30.69
N SER A 168 -39.10 -8.62 -31.84
CA SER A 168 -38.61 -9.03 -33.15
C SER A 168 -37.14 -8.69 -33.38
N TRP A 169 -36.67 -7.53 -32.89
CA TRP A 169 -35.26 -7.17 -32.96
C TRP A 169 -34.38 -7.99 -31.99
N ASP A 170 -34.89 -8.36 -30.81
CA ASP A 170 -34.17 -9.10 -29.77
C ASP A 170 -33.83 -10.55 -30.20
N GLU A 171 -34.56 -11.10 -31.17
CA GLU A 171 -34.26 -12.41 -31.80
C GLU A 171 -32.98 -12.38 -32.64
N ASN A 172 -32.71 -11.27 -33.34
CA ASN A 172 -31.49 -11.07 -34.12
C ASN A 172 -31.02 -9.61 -33.99
N PRO A 173 -30.37 -9.26 -32.86
CA PRO A 173 -30.03 -7.88 -32.56
C PRO A 173 -29.01 -7.32 -33.57
N SER A 174 -29.33 -6.16 -34.14
CA SER A 174 -28.43 -5.41 -35.01
C SER A 174 -28.37 -3.94 -34.60
N ILE A 175 -27.24 -3.31 -34.87
CA ILE A 175 -27.00 -1.87 -34.63
C ILE A 175 -27.20 -1.02 -35.89
N GLU A 176 -27.29 -1.67 -37.05
CA GLU A 176 -27.47 -1.02 -38.34
C GLU A 176 -28.80 -0.26 -38.39
N ARG A 177 -28.75 0.99 -38.86
CA ARG A 177 -29.86 1.96 -38.78
C ARG A 177 -31.19 1.45 -39.33
N ASP A 178 -31.13 0.71 -40.43
CA ASP A 178 -32.30 0.25 -41.18
C ASP A 178 -32.53 -1.26 -41.06
N ALA A 179 -31.78 -1.96 -40.20
CA ALA A 179 -31.90 -3.41 -40.05
C ALA A 179 -33.18 -3.83 -39.29
N SER A 180 -33.77 -2.96 -38.48
CA SER A 180 -35.05 -3.21 -37.81
C SER A 180 -35.87 -1.94 -37.64
N LEU A 181 -37.20 -2.09 -37.60
CA LEU A 181 -38.13 -1.00 -37.31
C LEU A 181 -37.86 -0.37 -35.94
N PHE A 182 -37.51 -1.21 -34.95
CA PHE A 182 -37.17 -0.76 -33.61
C PHE A 182 -35.98 0.21 -33.62
N ILE A 183 -34.87 -0.18 -34.27
CA ILE A 183 -33.66 0.65 -34.32
C ILE A 183 -33.92 1.92 -35.12
N TYR A 184 -34.57 1.80 -36.29
CA TYR A 184 -34.95 2.95 -37.12
C TYR A 184 -35.74 3.99 -36.30
N ARG A 185 -36.71 3.54 -35.49
CA ARG A 185 -37.47 4.40 -34.59
C ARG A 185 -36.58 5.11 -33.58
N VAL A 186 -35.71 4.38 -32.87
CA VAL A 186 -34.80 4.97 -31.87
C VAL A 186 -33.87 6.00 -32.51
N TYR A 187 -33.40 5.77 -33.74
CA TYR A 187 -32.59 6.77 -34.45
C TYR A 187 -33.35 8.07 -34.67
N ASN A 188 -34.56 8.00 -35.21
CA ASN A 188 -35.34 9.18 -35.58
C ASN A 188 -35.94 9.92 -34.38
N GLU A 189 -36.39 9.19 -33.36
CA GLU A 189 -37.08 9.77 -32.21
C GLU A 189 -36.09 10.23 -31.12
N ASP A 190 -34.95 9.54 -30.94
CA ASP A 190 -34.04 9.76 -29.82
C ASP A 190 -32.63 10.18 -30.26
N ILE A 191 -31.92 9.35 -31.02
CA ILE A 191 -30.47 9.53 -31.28
C ILE A 191 -30.22 10.80 -32.10
N LEU A 192 -30.87 10.94 -33.25
CA LEU A 192 -30.67 12.09 -34.15
C LEU A 192 -31.07 13.41 -33.45
N PRO A 193 -32.24 13.51 -32.77
CA PRO A 193 -32.55 14.69 -31.97
C PRO A 193 -31.56 14.91 -30.81
N CYS A 194 -31.05 13.86 -30.17
CA CYS A 194 -30.09 13.97 -29.08
C CYS A 194 -28.70 14.42 -29.55
N LEU A 195 -28.29 14.16 -30.80
CA LEU A 195 -27.01 14.63 -31.36
C LEU A 195 -27.13 15.84 -32.30
N SER A 196 -28.31 16.43 -32.40
CA SER A 196 -28.51 17.69 -33.11
C SER A 196 -27.86 18.86 -32.36
N PHE A 197 -26.69 19.29 -32.83
CA PHE A 197 -25.96 20.44 -32.31
C PHE A 197 -25.86 21.53 -33.40
N PRO A 198 -25.65 22.80 -33.00
CA PRO A 198 -25.40 23.90 -33.94
C PRO A 198 -24.28 23.62 -34.96
N ASN A 199 -23.19 22.98 -34.52
CA ASN A 199 -22.14 22.52 -35.43
C ASN A 199 -22.52 21.18 -36.08
N THR A 200 -23.24 21.26 -37.20
CA THR A 200 -23.78 20.08 -37.91
C THR A 200 -22.69 19.17 -38.47
N GLU A 201 -21.56 19.72 -38.94
CA GLU A 201 -20.44 18.93 -39.45
C GLU A 201 -19.83 18.06 -38.34
N LEU A 202 -19.56 18.67 -37.18
CA LEU A 202 -19.02 17.93 -36.04
C LEU A 202 -20.05 16.97 -35.44
N SER A 203 -21.35 17.34 -35.43
CA SER A 203 -22.45 16.43 -35.06
C SER A 203 -22.44 15.14 -35.87
N SER A 204 -22.33 15.23 -37.20
CA SER A 204 -22.29 14.06 -38.08
C SER A 204 -21.08 13.17 -37.79
N LYS A 205 -19.90 13.76 -37.61
CA LYS A 205 -18.68 13.03 -37.24
C LYS A 205 -18.79 12.36 -35.87
N VAL A 206 -19.44 13.02 -34.91
CA VAL A 206 -19.70 12.44 -33.58
C VAL A 206 -20.58 11.20 -33.71
N LEU A 207 -21.68 11.27 -34.46
CA LEU A 207 -22.56 10.11 -34.66
C LEU A 207 -21.82 8.94 -35.32
N GLU A 208 -21.09 9.20 -36.40
CA GLU A 208 -20.27 8.19 -37.08
C GLU A 208 -19.24 7.56 -36.13
N ALA A 209 -18.57 8.38 -35.31
CA ALA A 209 -17.60 7.89 -34.34
C ALA A 209 -18.26 7.04 -33.23
N ILE A 210 -19.48 7.40 -32.80
CA ILE A 210 -20.23 6.61 -31.83
C ILE A 210 -20.59 5.25 -32.43
N GLU A 211 -21.06 5.21 -33.67
CA GLU A 211 -21.43 3.97 -34.39
C GLU A 211 -20.24 3.04 -34.55
N ASN A 212 -19.07 3.60 -34.89
CA ASN A 212 -17.80 2.88 -35.03
C ASN A 212 -17.07 2.59 -33.70
N ASN A 213 -17.65 3.01 -32.57
CA ASN A 213 -17.09 2.79 -31.23
C ASN A 213 -15.68 3.38 -31.01
N CYS A 214 -15.39 4.54 -31.60
CA CYS A 214 -14.07 5.19 -31.52
C CYS A 214 -14.08 6.53 -30.75
N VAL A 215 -15.19 6.87 -30.09
CA VAL A 215 -15.29 8.07 -29.26
C VAL A 215 -14.53 7.90 -27.94
N THR A 216 -13.67 8.88 -27.63
CA THR A 216 -13.03 9.02 -26.32
C THR A 216 -13.44 10.34 -25.68
N MET A 217 -13.82 10.32 -24.40
CA MET A 217 -14.13 11.52 -23.61
C MET A 217 -13.29 11.58 -22.34
N GLU A 218 -12.75 12.76 -22.05
CA GLU A 218 -11.90 12.99 -20.88
C GLU A 218 -12.28 14.28 -20.14
N VAL A 219 -11.97 14.32 -18.85
CA VAL A 219 -12.09 15.53 -18.02
C VAL A 219 -10.86 16.42 -18.25
N CYS A 220 -11.08 17.71 -18.41
CA CYS A 220 -10.02 18.70 -18.48
C CYS A 220 -9.67 19.20 -17.08
N HIS A 221 -8.43 18.99 -16.65
CA HIS A 221 -7.94 19.45 -15.34
C HIS A 221 -7.51 20.93 -15.31
N SER A 222 -7.58 21.64 -16.45
CA SER A 222 -7.26 23.06 -16.53
C SER A 222 -8.40 23.89 -15.91
N THR A 223 -8.21 24.31 -14.65
CA THR A 223 -9.19 25.10 -13.91
C THR A 223 -9.24 26.55 -14.40
N GLY A 224 -10.46 27.09 -14.59
CA GLY A 224 -10.69 28.55 -14.60
C GLY A 224 -10.79 29.28 -15.94
N ASN A 225 -10.50 28.65 -17.09
CA ASN A 225 -10.62 29.31 -18.39
C ASN A 225 -11.93 28.94 -19.10
N LEU A 226 -12.72 29.96 -19.44
CA LEU A 226 -13.86 29.82 -20.35
C LEU A 226 -13.36 29.41 -21.73
N LYS A 227 -14.01 28.41 -22.33
CA LYS A 227 -13.67 27.88 -23.65
C LYS A 227 -14.92 27.86 -24.52
N MET A 228 -14.73 27.95 -25.82
CA MET A 228 -15.81 27.74 -26.78
C MET A 228 -16.13 26.24 -26.88
N CYS A 229 -17.38 25.87 -26.66
CA CYS A 229 -17.86 24.52 -26.91
C CYS A 229 -17.89 24.28 -28.42
N SER A 230 -17.11 23.30 -28.91
CA SER A 230 -16.99 23.02 -30.34
C SER A 230 -18.29 22.54 -30.99
N LEU A 231 -19.22 22.00 -30.20
CA LEU A 231 -20.53 21.52 -30.67
C LEU A 231 -21.63 22.58 -30.56
N MET A 232 -21.71 23.28 -29.43
CA MET A 232 -22.77 24.27 -29.16
C MET A 232 -22.45 25.66 -29.72
N GLY A 233 -21.17 25.98 -29.96
CA GLY A 233 -20.73 27.32 -30.39
C GLY A 233 -20.77 28.37 -29.28
N GLU A 234 -21.08 27.99 -28.04
CA GLU A 234 -21.19 28.90 -26.90
C GLU A 234 -19.93 28.89 -26.04
N VAL A 235 -19.61 30.04 -25.45
CA VAL A 235 -18.51 30.16 -24.48
C VAL A 235 -19.02 29.70 -23.11
N CYS A 236 -18.40 28.65 -22.57
CA CYS A 236 -18.78 28.09 -21.27
C CYS A 236 -17.57 27.49 -20.54
N GLN A 237 -17.79 27.04 -19.31
CA GLN A 237 -16.82 26.22 -18.60
C GLN A 237 -16.82 24.79 -19.19
N CYS A 238 -15.95 24.55 -20.16
CA CYS A 238 -15.76 23.22 -20.75
C CYS A 238 -14.77 22.41 -19.91
N ASP A 239 -15.31 21.66 -18.95
CA ASP A 239 -14.55 20.70 -18.15
C ASP A 239 -14.31 19.37 -18.89
N PHE A 240 -14.73 19.26 -20.15
CA PHE A 240 -14.65 18.02 -20.93
C PHE A 240 -14.05 18.25 -22.31
N ARG A 241 -13.34 17.23 -22.80
CA ARG A 241 -12.87 17.16 -24.18
C ARG A 241 -13.23 15.81 -24.80
N ILE A 242 -13.48 15.81 -26.10
CA ILE A 242 -13.82 14.63 -26.89
C ILE A 242 -12.85 14.47 -28.06
N ARG A 243 -12.55 13.22 -28.39
CA ARG A 243 -11.77 12.82 -29.57
C ARG A 243 -12.57 11.76 -30.33
N LEU A 244 -12.63 11.87 -31.65
CA LEU A 244 -13.48 11.05 -32.52
C LEU A 244 -12.72 9.93 -33.27
N SER A 245 -11.42 9.84 -33.08
CA SER A 245 -10.53 8.80 -33.62
C SER A 245 -9.27 8.73 -32.75
N GLU A 246 -8.49 7.67 -32.83
CA GLU A 246 -7.28 7.51 -31.99
C GLU A 246 -6.26 8.64 -32.22
N ASP A 247 -6.03 9.01 -33.48
CA ASP A 247 -5.10 10.09 -33.87
C ASP A 247 -5.81 11.44 -34.12
N GLY A 248 -7.06 11.57 -33.67
CA GLY A 248 -7.90 12.74 -33.91
C GLY A 248 -7.55 13.96 -33.06
N LEU A 249 -8.05 15.12 -33.49
CA LEU A 249 -8.02 16.35 -32.70
C LEU A 249 -8.95 16.27 -31.49
N TRP A 250 -8.56 16.96 -30.41
CA TRP A 250 -9.40 17.16 -29.23
C TRP A 250 -10.32 18.36 -29.41
N TYR A 251 -11.60 18.16 -29.12
CA TYR A 251 -12.62 19.21 -29.14
C TYR A 251 -13.12 19.46 -27.71
N PHE A 252 -13.20 20.72 -27.28
CA PHE A 252 -13.77 21.06 -25.98
C PHE A 252 -15.29 21.05 -26.05
N ILE A 253 -15.95 20.42 -25.09
CA ILE A 253 -17.41 20.30 -25.05
C ILE A 253 -17.98 20.74 -23.71
N SER A 254 -19.18 21.33 -23.75
CA SER A 254 -19.93 21.71 -22.56
C SER A 254 -20.46 20.47 -21.84
N ARG A 255 -20.84 20.63 -20.56
CA ARG A 255 -21.51 19.57 -19.78
C ARG A 255 -22.79 19.09 -20.46
N LEU A 256 -23.56 19.99 -21.06
CA LEU A 256 -24.78 19.66 -21.80
C LEU A 256 -24.48 18.76 -23.01
N ALA A 257 -23.51 19.15 -23.85
CA ALA A 257 -23.11 18.34 -25.00
C ALA A 257 -22.56 16.98 -24.58
N ARG A 258 -21.73 16.94 -23.53
CA ARG A 258 -21.20 15.70 -22.94
C ARG A 258 -22.30 14.77 -22.46
N ASN A 259 -23.32 15.27 -21.78
CA ASN A 259 -24.43 14.44 -21.29
C ASN A 259 -25.24 13.84 -22.44
N ARG A 260 -25.53 14.63 -23.48
CA ARG A 260 -26.20 14.18 -24.69
C ARG A 260 -25.41 13.06 -25.37
N ILE A 261 -24.12 13.25 -25.62
CA ILE A 261 -23.24 12.25 -26.22
C ILE A 261 -23.16 10.97 -25.36
N ALA A 262 -22.93 11.12 -24.05
CA ALA A 262 -22.82 9.98 -23.14
C ALA A 262 -24.10 9.13 -23.12
N SER A 263 -25.27 9.76 -23.12
CA SER A 263 -26.56 9.04 -23.14
C SER A 263 -26.73 8.18 -24.40
N VAL A 264 -26.25 8.67 -25.55
CA VAL A 264 -26.25 7.91 -26.80
C VAL A 264 -25.19 6.81 -26.77
N CYS A 265 -23.97 7.09 -26.30
CA CYS A 265 -22.94 6.06 -26.12
C CYS A 265 -23.42 4.91 -25.23
N ASP A 266 -24.15 5.20 -24.15
CA ASP A 266 -24.72 4.20 -23.24
C ASP A 266 -25.75 3.31 -23.93
N PHE A 267 -26.56 3.88 -24.83
CA PHE A 267 -27.50 3.12 -25.67
C PHE A 267 -26.75 2.18 -26.62
N PHE A 268 -25.80 2.69 -27.40
CA PHE A 268 -25.02 1.88 -28.35
C PHE A 268 -24.22 0.78 -27.64
N THR A 269 -23.60 1.10 -26.50
CA THR A 269 -22.88 0.13 -25.68
C THR A 269 -23.80 -1.00 -25.22
N PHE A 270 -25.02 -0.66 -24.78
CA PHE A 270 -26.00 -1.67 -24.39
C PHE A 270 -26.42 -2.54 -25.57
N VAL A 271 -26.74 -1.95 -26.73
CA VAL A 271 -27.10 -2.68 -27.96
C VAL A 271 -25.99 -3.64 -28.37
N ARG A 272 -24.72 -3.20 -28.38
CA ARG A 272 -23.57 -4.07 -28.68
C ARG A 272 -23.45 -5.25 -27.71
N HIS A 273 -23.69 -5.02 -26.42
CA HIS A 273 -23.68 -6.09 -25.42
C HIS A 273 -24.83 -7.09 -25.61
N VAL A 274 -26.00 -6.63 -26.08
CA VAL A 274 -27.11 -7.52 -26.45
C VAL A 274 -26.75 -8.34 -27.69
N GLN A 275 -26.25 -7.69 -28.75
CA GLN A 275 -25.83 -8.35 -30.00
C GLN A 275 -24.72 -9.39 -29.81
N SER A 276 -23.76 -9.13 -28.93
CA SER A 276 -22.67 -10.05 -28.60
C SER A 276 -23.06 -11.16 -27.59
N GLY A 277 -24.31 -11.17 -27.12
CA GLY A 277 -24.80 -12.18 -26.17
C GLY A 277 -24.27 -12.05 -24.74
N LEU A 278 -23.65 -10.91 -24.38
CA LEU A 278 -23.19 -10.65 -23.01
C LEU A 278 -24.35 -10.47 -22.03
N VAL A 279 -25.53 -10.06 -22.50
CA VAL A 279 -26.72 -9.80 -21.67
C VAL A 279 -27.65 -11.02 -21.63
N LYS A 280 -27.43 -11.91 -20.66
CA LYS A 280 -28.17 -13.17 -20.47
C LYS A 280 -29.52 -13.06 -19.74
N SER A 281 -30.07 -11.86 -19.57
CA SER A 281 -31.37 -11.65 -18.88
C SER A 281 -32.55 -12.06 -19.77
N SER A 282 -33.78 -12.04 -19.23
CA SER A 282 -34.99 -12.20 -20.04
C SER A 282 -35.20 -11.01 -20.99
N THR A 283 -35.99 -11.22 -22.05
CA THR A 283 -36.39 -10.18 -23.02
C THR A 283 -37.07 -8.99 -22.32
N GLU A 284 -37.93 -9.25 -21.33
CA GLU A 284 -38.59 -8.20 -20.54
C GLU A 284 -37.58 -7.30 -19.81
N VAL A 285 -36.56 -7.90 -19.17
CA VAL A 285 -35.51 -7.14 -18.49
C VAL A 285 -34.66 -6.36 -19.50
N ARG A 286 -34.39 -6.91 -20.68
CA ARG A 286 -33.68 -6.16 -21.74
C ARG A 286 -34.53 -5.01 -22.28
N PHE A 287 -35.84 -5.21 -22.39
CA PHE A 287 -36.80 -4.19 -22.82
C PHE A 287 -36.87 -3.02 -21.83
N ASP A 288 -37.01 -3.28 -20.53
CA ASP A 288 -37.00 -2.21 -19.53
C ASP A 288 -35.69 -1.41 -19.56
N ARG A 289 -34.56 -2.10 -19.76
CA ARG A 289 -33.25 -1.46 -19.88
C ARG A 289 -33.13 -0.61 -21.13
N ILE A 290 -33.66 -1.05 -22.28
CA ILE A 290 -33.63 -0.26 -23.52
C ILE A 290 -34.52 0.97 -23.38
N LEU A 291 -35.70 0.85 -22.77
CA LEU A 291 -36.61 1.97 -22.52
C LEU A 291 -35.97 3.01 -21.61
N GLU A 292 -35.28 2.59 -20.55
CA GLU A 292 -34.57 3.52 -19.68
C GLU A 292 -33.45 4.25 -20.44
N ARG A 293 -32.74 3.60 -21.37
CA ARG A 293 -31.74 4.29 -22.23
C ARG A 293 -32.39 5.32 -23.16
N ARG A 294 -33.53 4.99 -23.79
CA ARG A 294 -34.29 5.95 -24.61
C ARG A 294 -34.71 7.18 -23.79
N LYS A 295 -35.24 6.94 -22.59
CA LYS A 295 -35.60 8.01 -21.64
C LYS A 295 -34.41 8.89 -21.26
N GLN A 296 -33.24 8.31 -21.00
CA GLN A 296 -32.04 9.10 -20.69
C GLN A 296 -31.60 9.99 -21.86
N MET A 297 -31.71 9.52 -23.10
CA MET A 297 -31.47 10.36 -24.28
C MET A 297 -32.47 11.52 -24.37
N ALA A 298 -33.75 11.27 -24.11
CA ALA A 298 -34.78 12.31 -24.08
C ALA A 298 -34.52 13.35 -22.99
N PHE A 299 -34.10 12.95 -21.79
CA PHE A 299 -33.75 13.86 -20.69
C PHE A 299 -32.50 14.67 -20.99
N ALA A 300 -31.45 14.03 -21.52
CA ALA A 300 -30.22 14.71 -21.90
C ALA A 300 -30.49 15.78 -22.98
N ARG A 301 -31.40 15.52 -23.92
CA ARG A 301 -31.84 16.51 -24.92
C ARG A 301 -32.49 17.74 -24.28
N LEU A 302 -33.25 17.56 -23.20
CA LEU A 302 -33.90 18.63 -22.44
C LEU A 302 -32.95 19.31 -21.43
N GLY A 303 -31.73 18.81 -21.28
CA GLY A 303 -30.75 19.33 -20.31
C GLY A 303 -31.04 18.94 -18.86
N LEU A 304 -31.80 17.85 -18.65
CA LEU A 304 -32.16 17.30 -17.35
C LEU A 304 -31.18 16.20 -16.90
#